data_AF-A0A7S6VVN0-F1
#
_entry.id   AF-A0A7S6VVN0-F1
#
_cell.length_a   1.000
_cell.length_b   1.000
_cell.length_c   1.000
_cell.angle_alpha   90.00
_cell.angle_beta   90.00
_cell.angle_gamma   90.00
#
_symmetry.space_group_name_H-M   'P 1'
#
loop_
_entity.id
_entity.type
_entity.pdbx_description
1 polymer ?
#
loop_
_entity_poly.entity_id
_entity_poly.type
_entity_poly.pdbx_seq_one_letter_code
_entity_poly.pdbx_strand_id
1 'polypeptide(L)'
;MENSLFKKPVFFCQFDSETDLGARYRVGIEEPTFYVLKPKAQKNFALNGFLQTYDLYREYPNSLYQIQDNQVSEKLNKMLTKAATAKANSDYYEVLNNLGHFSSPEYKQWKRARRGLGGNY
;
A
#
# COMPACT_ATOMS: atom_id res chain seq x y z
N MET A 1 17.43 15.96 31.38
CA MET A 1 17.38 15.19 30.11
C MET A 1 16.10 14.40 30.13
N GLU A 2 15.19 14.70 29.22
CA GLU A 2 13.82 14.17 29.21
C GLU A 2 13.75 12.65 29.00
N ASN A 3 12.82 12.03 29.75
CA ASN A 3 12.48 10.62 29.68
C ASN A 3 11.92 10.25 28.29
N SER A 4 12.76 9.72 27.40
CA SER A 4 12.32 8.95 26.23
C SER A 4 11.96 7.50 26.62
N LEU A 5 11.12 7.32 27.64
CA LEU A 5 10.66 6.02 28.10
C LEU A 5 9.21 5.82 27.63
N PHE A 6 9.01 4.84 26.74
CA PHE A 6 7.72 4.31 26.26
C PHE A 6 7.01 5.04 25.10
N LYS A 7 7.65 5.18 23.93
CA LYS A 7 6.85 5.12 22.69
C LYS A 7 6.38 3.68 22.51
N LYS A 8 5.07 3.43 22.65
CA LYS A 8 4.50 2.11 22.34
C LYS A 8 4.91 1.74 20.91
N PRO A 9 5.44 0.52 20.70
CA PRO A 9 5.84 0.11 19.38
C PRO A 9 4.62 0.10 18.44
N VAL A 10 4.67 0.87 17.36
CA VAL A 10 3.56 0.97 16.41
C VAL A 10 3.76 -0.10 15.34
N PHE A 11 2.84 -1.06 15.28
CA PHE A 11 2.79 -2.02 14.19
C PHE A 11 2.50 -1.30 12.87
N PHE A 12 3.38 -1.46 11.88
CA PHE A 12 3.24 -0.85 10.57
C PHE A 12 3.28 -1.88 9.44
N CYS A 13 2.78 -1.45 8.30
CA CYS A 13 2.88 -2.12 7.02
C CYS A 13 3.10 -1.02 5.98
N GLN A 14 4.28 -1.00 5.35
CA GLN A 14 4.70 0.11 4.50
C GLN A 14 5.40 -0.42 3.26
N PHE A 15 5.14 0.23 2.12
CA PHE A 15 5.96 0.07 0.93
C PHE A 15 7.40 0.51 1.24
N ASP A 16 8.36 -0.30 0.82
CA ASP A 16 9.79 -0.06 1.00
C ASP A 16 10.43 0.35 -0.32
N SER A 17 10.33 -0.50 -1.34
CA SER A 17 10.98 -0.32 -2.63
C SER A 17 10.32 -1.17 -3.72
N GLU A 18 10.51 -0.76 -4.98
CA GLU A 18 10.25 -1.65 -6.11
C GLU A 18 11.53 -2.44 -6.38
N THR A 19 11.39 -3.76 -6.58
CA THR A 19 12.52 -4.65 -6.86
C THR A 19 12.31 -5.37 -8.17
N ASP A 20 13.36 -5.99 -8.72
CA ASP A 20 13.24 -6.86 -9.89
C ASP A 20 12.29 -8.06 -9.63
N LEU A 21 12.07 -8.37 -8.35
CA LEU A 21 11.21 -9.44 -7.89
C LEU A 21 9.82 -8.93 -7.46
N GLY A 22 9.48 -7.66 -7.68
CA GLY A 22 8.19 -7.05 -7.35
C GLY A 22 8.24 -6.06 -6.18
N ALA A 23 7.04 -5.63 -5.75
CA ALA A 23 6.89 -4.57 -4.76
C ALA A 23 7.20 -5.08 -3.34
N ARG A 24 8.20 -4.49 -2.70
CA ARG A 24 8.68 -4.88 -1.37
C ARG A 24 8.00 -4.05 -0.29
N TYR A 25 7.56 -4.73 0.77
CA TYR A 25 6.87 -4.16 1.92
C TYR A 25 7.54 -4.62 3.21
N ARG A 26 7.73 -3.69 4.13
CA ARG A 26 8.15 -3.98 5.50
C ARG A 26 6.94 -4.02 6.42
N VAL A 27 6.81 -5.11 7.18
CA VAL A 27 5.65 -5.38 8.03
C VAL A 27 6.13 -5.80 9.41
N GLY A 28 5.70 -5.07 10.44
CA GLY A 28 6.06 -5.39 11.82
C GLY A 28 6.25 -4.15 12.68
N ILE A 29 7.18 -4.24 13.62
CA ILE A 29 7.42 -3.23 14.63
C ILE A 29 8.92 -2.86 14.62
N GLU A 30 9.71 -3.30 15.60
CA GLU A 30 11.12 -2.93 15.75
C GLU A 30 12.01 -3.65 14.73
N GLU A 31 11.74 -4.94 14.50
CA GLU A 31 12.39 -5.77 13.49
C GLU A 31 11.35 -6.21 12.45
N PRO A 32 11.05 -5.36 11.45
CA PRO A 32 10.04 -5.68 10.47
C PRO A 32 10.49 -6.85 9.58
N THR A 33 9.54 -7.73 9.26
CA THR A 33 9.74 -8.74 8.23
C THR A 33 9.50 -8.11 6.86
N PHE A 34 10.34 -8.45 5.89
CA PHE A 34 10.16 -8.05 4.51
C PHE A 34 9.30 -9.08 3.76
N TYR A 35 8.32 -8.57 3.05
CA TYR A 35 7.46 -9.32 2.16
C TYR A 35 7.54 -8.71 0.76
N VAL A 36 7.49 -9.55 -0.25
CA VAL A 36 7.47 -9.13 -1.65
C VAL A 36 6.15 -9.57 -2.27
N LEU A 37 5.45 -8.63 -2.89
CA LEU A 37 4.24 -8.87 -3.66
C LEU A 37 4.59 -9.00 -5.14
N LYS A 38 4.43 -10.20 -5.70
CA LYS A 38 4.60 -10.46 -7.14
C LYS A 38 3.27 -10.47 -7.84
N PRO A 39 3.07 -9.70 -8.92
CA PRO A 39 1.82 -9.73 -9.67
C PRO A 39 1.52 -11.15 -10.18
N LYS A 40 0.30 -11.63 -9.93
CA LYS A 40 -0.20 -12.87 -10.54
C LYS A 40 -0.46 -12.62 -12.03
N ALA A 41 -0.21 -13.63 -12.86
CA ALA A 41 -0.53 -13.56 -14.29
C ALA A 41 -2.04 -13.37 -14.54
N GLN A 42 -2.87 -13.92 -13.66
CA GLN A 42 -4.32 -13.79 -13.71
C GLN A 42 -4.88 -13.53 -12.31
N LYS A 43 -5.95 -12.72 -12.25
CA LYS A 43 -6.64 -12.46 -10.98
C LYS A 43 -7.40 -13.68 -10.53
N ASN A 44 -7.26 -14.05 -9.26
CA ASN A 44 -8.07 -15.10 -8.66
C ASN A 44 -9.23 -14.49 -7.87
N PHE A 45 -10.43 -14.45 -8.48
CA PHE A 45 -11.63 -13.86 -7.89
C PHE A 45 -12.20 -14.64 -6.70
N ALA A 46 -11.71 -15.85 -6.42
CA ALA A 46 -12.06 -16.57 -5.20
C ALA A 46 -11.28 -16.07 -3.97
N LEU A 47 -10.22 -15.29 -4.17
CA LEU A 47 -9.41 -14.69 -3.10
C LEU A 47 -9.78 -13.22 -2.91
N ASN A 48 -9.43 -12.67 -1.76
CA ASN A 48 -9.71 -11.29 -1.38
C ASN A 48 -8.44 -10.49 -1.09
N GLY A 49 -8.57 -9.17 -1.10
CA GLY A 49 -7.46 -8.26 -0.81
C GLY A 49 -6.34 -8.40 -1.84
N PHE A 50 -5.09 -8.29 -1.38
CA PHE A 50 -3.94 -8.36 -2.26
C PHE A 50 -3.78 -9.75 -2.91
N LEU A 51 -4.24 -10.82 -2.25
CA LEU A 51 -4.11 -12.20 -2.73
C LEU A 51 -4.85 -12.45 -4.05
N GLN A 52 -5.85 -11.62 -4.36
CA GLN A 52 -6.54 -11.66 -5.65
C GLN A 52 -5.59 -11.36 -6.82
N THR A 53 -4.59 -10.51 -6.62
CA THR A 53 -3.75 -9.96 -7.69
C THR A 53 -2.26 -10.21 -7.51
N TYR A 54 -1.81 -10.64 -6.33
CA TYR A 54 -0.40 -10.89 -6.05
C TYR A 54 -0.17 -12.22 -5.34
N ASP A 55 0.97 -12.83 -5.63
CA ASP A 55 1.60 -13.87 -4.82
C ASP A 55 2.41 -13.23 -3.69
N LEU A 56 2.33 -13.80 -2.49
CA LEU A 56 3.11 -13.35 -1.34
C LEU A 56 4.41 -14.12 -1.23
N TYR A 57 5.50 -13.40 -1.04
CA TYR A 57 6.79 -13.99 -0.68
C TYR A 57 7.30 -13.36 0.61
N ARG A 58 7.96 -14.15 1.46
CA ARG A 58 8.72 -13.67 2.60
C ARG A 58 10.20 -13.65 2.27
N GLU A 59 10.83 -12.52 2.51
CA GLU A 59 12.24 -12.32 2.26
C GLU A 59 13.05 -12.64 3.52
N TYR A 60 14.15 -13.36 3.29
CA TYR A 60 15.18 -13.70 4.26
C TYR A 60 16.53 -13.29 3.67
N PRO A 61 17.61 -13.25 4.47
CA PRO A 61 18.95 -13.03 3.93
C PRO A 61 19.22 -14.00 2.76
N ASN A 62 19.47 -13.42 1.58
CA ASN A 62 19.77 -14.13 0.32
C ASN A 62 18.71 -15.12 -0.19
N SER A 63 17.48 -15.08 0.31
CA SER A 63 16.45 -16.03 -0.10
C SER A 63 15.03 -15.45 -0.04
N LEU A 64 14.16 -15.99 -0.89
CA LEU A 64 12.78 -15.54 -1.03
C LEU A 64 11.86 -16.76 -1.08
N TYR A 65 10.97 -16.89 -0.10
CA TYR A 65 10.08 -18.05 0.02
C TYR A 65 8.64 -17.65 -0.28
N GLN A 66 8.00 -18.36 -1.19
CA GLN A 66 6.58 -18.16 -1.46
C GLN A 66 5.74 -18.65 -0.28
N ILE A 67 4.79 -17.84 0.16
CA ILE A 67 3.77 -18.23 1.14
C ILE A 67 2.53 -18.62 0.35
N GLN A 68 2.02 -19.82 0.58
CA GLN A 68 0.79 -20.28 -0.07
C GLN A 68 -0.41 -19.45 0.38
N ASP A 69 -1.36 -19.19 -0.52
CA ASP A 69 -2.52 -18.32 -0.25
C ASP A 69 -3.30 -18.75 1.01
N ASN A 70 -3.43 -20.06 1.27
CA ASN A 70 -4.11 -20.62 2.44
C ASN A 70 -3.32 -20.49 3.77
N GLN A 71 -2.03 -20.16 3.71
CA GLN A 71 -1.18 -19.93 4.88
C GLN A 71 -1.12 -18.45 5.27
N VAL A 72 -1.69 -17.55 4.45
CA VAL A 72 -1.69 -16.12 4.72
C VAL A 72 -2.75 -15.78 5.77
N SER A 73 -2.32 -15.30 6.93
CA SER A 73 -3.25 -14.84 7.97
C SER A 73 -4.12 -13.67 7.47
N GLU A 74 -5.37 -13.62 7.93
CA GLU A 74 -6.31 -12.53 7.59
C GLU A 74 -5.74 -11.14 7.94
N LYS A 75 -5.07 -11.04 9.09
CA LYS A 75 -4.42 -9.79 9.53
C LYS A 75 -3.36 -9.34 8.53
N LEU A 76 -2.48 -10.25 8.10
CA LEU A 76 -1.43 -9.94 7.11
C LEU A 76 -2.05 -9.54 5.78
N ASN A 77 -3.07 -10.27 5.31
CA ASN A 77 -3.81 -9.91 4.10
C ASN A 77 -4.38 -8.49 4.17
N LYS A 78 -5.09 -8.17 5.25
CA LYS A 78 -5.69 -6.85 5.46
C LYS A 78 -4.64 -5.73 5.48
N MET A 79 -3.50 -5.94 6.11
CA MET A 79 -2.45 -4.92 6.24
C MET A 79 -1.71 -4.68 4.93
N LEU A 80 -1.32 -5.74 4.22
CA LEU A 80 -0.67 -5.62 2.93
C LEU A 80 -1.62 -5.08 1.86
N THR A 81 -2.90 -5.46 1.89
CA THR A 81 -3.93 -4.85 1.02
C THR A 81 -4.00 -3.35 1.22
N LYS A 82 -4.05 -2.88 2.48
CA LYS A 82 -4.08 -1.44 2.78
C LYS A 82 -2.83 -0.73 2.27
N ALA A 83 -1.65 -1.30 2.50
CA ALA A 83 -0.39 -0.70 2.08
C ALA A 83 -0.26 -0.65 0.55
N ALA A 84 -0.61 -1.73 -0.14
CA ALA A 84 -0.60 -1.80 -1.60
C ALA A 84 -1.58 -0.80 -2.23
N THR A 85 -2.81 -0.71 -1.70
CA THR A 85 -3.79 0.29 -2.15
C THR A 85 -3.30 1.72 -1.89
N ALA A 86 -2.68 1.98 -0.73
CA ALA A 86 -2.13 3.31 -0.43
C ALA A 86 -1.02 3.69 -1.41
N LYS A 87 -0.12 2.76 -1.74
CA LYS A 87 0.93 2.95 -2.74
C LYS A 87 0.34 3.22 -4.13
N ALA A 88 -0.58 2.38 -4.59
CA ALA A 88 -1.23 2.55 -5.90
C ALA A 88 -1.94 3.92 -6.02
N ASN A 89 -2.61 4.36 -4.94
CA ASN A 89 -3.23 5.67 -4.91
C ASN A 89 -2.19 6.81 -4.94
N SER A 90 -1.08 6.67 -4.21
CA SER A 90 0.02 7.63 -4.24
C SER A 90 0.56 7.80 -5.65
N ASP A 91 0.83 6.68 -6.33
CA ASP A 91 1.35 6.67 -7.70
C ASP A 91 0.36 7.30 -8.69
N TYR A 92 -0.91 6.95 -8.55
CA TYR A 92 -1.98 7.54 -9.36
C TYR A 92 -2.04 9.06 -9.20
N TYR A 93 -2.00 9.58 -7.97
CA TYR A 93 -2.03 11.02 -7.73
C TYR A 93 -0.76 11.73 -8.19
N GLU A 94 0.40 11.08 -8.11
CA GLU A 94 1.64 11.61 -8.66
C GLU A 94 1.56 11.75 -10.19
N VAL A 95 1.04 10.74 -10.89
CA VAL A 95 0.82 10.80 -12.34
C VAL A 95 -0.13 11.94 -12.71
N LEU A 96 -1.27 12.07 -12.02
CA LEU A 96 -2.19 13.19 -12.25
C LEU A 96 -1.52 14.55 -12.03
N ASN A 97 -0.70 14.67 -11.00
CA ASN A 97 0.04 15.89 -10.72
C ASN A 97 1.02 16.23 -11.86
N ASN A 98 1.77 15.24 -12.33
CA ASN A 98 2.75 15.40 -13.42
C ASN A 98 2.08 15.75 -14.75
N LEU A 99 0.86 15.28 -14.99
CA LEU A 99 0.03 15.66 -16.14
C LEU A 99 -0.60 17.06 -16.02
N GLY A 100 -0.34 17.79 -14.93
CA GLY A 100 -0.92 19.11 -14.69
C GLY A 100 -2.43 19.07 -14.41
N HIS A 101 -3.00 17.90 -14.08
CA HIS A 101 -4.44 17.75 -13.84
C HIS A 101 -4.91 18.73 -12.75
N PHE A 102 -4.18 18.82 -11.64
CA PHE A 102 -4.55 19.68 -10.52
C PHE A 102 -4.34 21.18 -10.79
N SER A 103 -3.59 21.54 -11.83
CA SER A 103 -3.38 22.92 -12.26
C SER A 103 -4.30 23.33 -13.41
N SER A 104 -5.01 22.39 -14.05
CA SER A 104 -5.88 22.65 -15.20
C SER A 104 -7.08 23.56 -14.84
N PRO A 105 -7.54 24.40 -15.80
CA PRO A 105 -8.73 25.23 -15.61
C PRO A 105 -9.98 24.42 -15.23
N GLU A 106 -10.18 23.26 -15.84
CA GLU A 106 -11.33 22.37 -15.64
C GLU A 106 -11.36 21.84 -14.21
N TYR A 107 -10.23 21.35 -13.70
CA TYR A 107 -10.12 20.88 -12.32
C TYR A 107 -10.39 22.03 -11.32
N LYS A 108 -9.86 23.23 -11.58
CA LYS A 108 -10.13 24.41 -10.74
C LYS A 108 -11.61 24.80 -10.75
N GLN A 109 -12.27 24.77 -11.90
CA GLN A 109 -13.71 25.04 -12.03
C GLN A 109 -14.54 24.01 -11.27
N TRP A 110 -14.28 22.72 -11.47
CA TRP A 110 -14.93 21.63 -10.75
C TRP A 110 -14.73 21.74 -9.22
N LYS A 111 -13.51 22.03 -8.77
CA LYS A 111 -13.18 22.19 -7.34
C LYS A 111 -13.90 23.39 -6.72
N ARG A 112 -14.05 24.49 -7.46
CA ARG A 112 -14.84 25.67 -7.02
C ARG A 112 -16.33 25.35 -6.93
N ALA A 113 -16.88 24.67 -7.95
CA ALA A 113 -18.30 24.26 -7.95
C ALA A 113 -18.64 23.36 -6.75
N ARG A 114 -17.75 22.42 -6.39
CA ARG A 114 -17.93 21.57 -5.20
C ARG A 114 -17.75 22.29 -3.87
N ARG A 115 -16.91 23.32 -3.78
CA ARG A 115 -16.78 24.16 -2.58
C ARG A 115 -18.01 25.06 -2.35
N GLY A 116 -18.65 25.51 -3.43
CA GLY A 116 -19.87 26.33 -3.37
C GLY A 116 -21.14 25.58 -2.95
N LEU A 117 -21.13 24.25 -2.96
CA LEU A 117 -22.27 23.40 -2.56
C LEU A 117 -22.24 22.97 -1.08
N GLY A 118 -21.29 23.48 -0.28
CA GLY A 118 -21.15 23.19 1.15
C GLY A 118 -21.92 24.12 2.09
N GLY A 119 -22.82 24.96 1.57
CA GLY A 119 -23.66 25.84 2.38
C GLY A 119 -25.10 25.75 1.89
N ASN A 120 -25.89 24.89 2.54
CA ASN A 120 -27.36 24.92 2.70
C ASN A 120 -27.85 23.48 2.93
N TYR A 121 -27.75 23.04 4.18
CA TYR A 121 -28.69 22.15 4.84
C TYR A 121 -28.94 22.71 6.23
#